data_AF-A0A6A5RG62-F1
#
_entry.id   AF-A0A6A5RG62-F1
#
_cell.length_a   1.000
_cell.length_b   1.000
_cell.length_c   1.000
_cell.angle_alpha   90.00
_cell.angle_beta   90.00
_cell.angle_gamma   90.00
#
_symmetry.space_group_name_H-M   'P 1'
#
loop_
_entity.id
_entity.type
_entity.pdbx_description
1 polymer ?
#
loop_
_entity_poly.entity_id
_entity_poly.type
_entity_poly.pdbx_seq_one_letter_code
_entity_poly.pdbx_strand_id
1 'polypeptide(L)'
;MSHFLEVSSVLPLPHDVNVPPYTVFGINGSDITSSLPPRIPLKLVLHFAPALQRWVLPAPDPTSLPRTVARQSLRTPYIGIDIQAPIDAVGLGWVIVRMLHLSGRLPKEMFSLHPDLATSIAIHNAWFALELPCEGLRGLHTHIYSQLIYTEPPVSIWRMGMLWDAFPADSEIIKAMGLNFIRGHVNMEYSASQSLEIIAWFQSTPERYALFNSLRYAMPD
;
A
#
# COMPACT_ATOMS: atom_id res chain seq x y z
N MET A 1 2.92 7.71 15.23
CA MET A 1 1.63 7.73 14.49
C MET A 1 1.96 7.35 13.04
N SER A 2 1.10 6.63 12.31
CA SER A 2 1.30 6.50 10.85
C SER A 2 0.93 7.83 10.20
N HIS A 3 1.87 8.78 10.22
CA HIS A 3 1.72 10.14 9.69
C HIS A 3 1.65 10.18 8.15
N PHE A 4 1.84 9.04 7.49
CA PHE A 4 1.96 8.95 6.05
C PHE A 4 0.62 8.86 5.32
N LEU A 5 -0.45 8.47 6.03
CA LEU A 5 -1.78 8.28 5.47
C LEU A 5 -2.79 9.22 6.11
N GLU A 6 -3.50 9.99 5.30
CA GLU A 6 -4.62 10.84 5.72
C GLU A 6 -5.91 10.27 5.13
N VAL A 7 -6.79 9.71 5.97
CA VAL A 7 -8.11 9.27 5.49
C VAL A 7 -9.10 10.38 5.80
N SER A 8 -9.50 11.13 4.77
CA SER A 8 -10.55 12.14 4.87
C SER A 8 -11.91 11.48 4.67
N SER A 9 -12.64 11.14 5.75
CA SER A 9 -14.05 10.80 5.60
C SER A 9 -14.88 12.07 5.54
N VAL A 10 -15.61 12.28 4.44
CA VAL A 10 -16.53 13.42 4.27
C VAL A 10 -17.65 13.39 5.32
N LEU A 11 -17.95 12.19 5.84
CA LEU A 11 -18.99 11.96 6.84
C LEU A 11 -18.38 11.66 8.22
N PRO A 12 -19.05 12.10 9.31
CA PRO A 12 -18.65 11.71 10.66
C PRO A 12 -18.72 10.19 10.82
N LEU A 13 -17.86 9.65 11.67
CA LEU A 13 -17.88 8.21 11.98
C LEU A 13 -19.23 7.84 12.65
N PRO A 14 -19.90 6.77 12.21
CA PRO A 14 -21.10 6.27 12.87
C PRO A 14 -20.82 5.88 14.33
N HIS A 15 -21.79 6.12 15.22
CA HIS A 15 -21.64 5.79 16.65
C HIS A 15 -21.37 4.31 16.93
N ASP A 16 -21.82 3.42 16.05
CA ASP A 16 -21.70 1.97 16.11
C ASP A 16 -20.59 1.41 15.19
N VAL A 17 -19.67 2.25 14.71
CA VAL A 17 -18.63 1.85 13.73
C VAL A 17 -17.74 0.71 14.19
N ASN A 18 -17.60 0.51 15.51
CA ASN A 18 -16.75 -0.52 16.13
C ASN A 18 -17.50 -1.80 16.53
N VAL A 19 -18.81 -1.87 16.27
CA VAL A 19 -19.68 -2.99 16.63
C VAL A 19 -19.60 -4.10 15.56
N PRO A 20 -19.75 -5.40 15.92
CA PRO A 20 -19.87 -6.47 14.94
C PRO A 20 -20.99 -6.22 13.90
N PRO A 21 -20.91 -6.82 12.70
CA PRO A 21 -20.01 -7.91 12.32
C PRO A 21 -18.57 -7.49 12.08
N TYR A 22 -17.64 -8.40 12.38
CA TYR A 22 -16.23 -8.26 12.03
C TYR A 22 -15.95 -8.86 10.65
N THR A 23 -14.79 -8.58 10.08
CA THR A 23 -14.41 -9.06 8.76
C THR A 23 -13.35 -10.15 8.81
N VAL A 24 -13.47 -11.08 7.87
CA VAL A 24 -12.43 -12.04 7.45
C VAL A 24 -12.02 -11.61 6.05
N PHE A 25 -10.73 -11.47 5.79
CA PHE A 25 -10.23 -10.97 4.51
C PHE A 25 -9.57 -12.08 3.71
N GLY A 26 -9.92 -12.14 2.43
CA GLY A 26 -9.21 -12.87 1.41
C GLY A 26 -8.72 -11.94 0.29
N ILE A 27 -7.68 -12.38 -0.41
CA ILE A 27 -7.23 -11.80 -1.67
C ILE A 27 -7.19 -12.93 -2.70
N ASN A 28 -7.93 -12.79 -3.80
CA ASN A 28 -8.05 -13.81 -4.85
C ASN A 28 -8.34 -15.22 -4.29
N GLY A 29 -9.25 -15.34 -3.33
CA GLY A 29 -9.64 -16.60 -2.70
C GLY A 29 -8.68 -17.14 -1.64
N SER A 30 -7.55 -16.48 -1.39
CA SER A 30 -6.59 -16.85 -0.35
C SER A 30 -6.85 -16.08 0.95
N ASP A 31 -7.03 -16.77 2.06
CA ASP A 31 -7.23 -16.14 3.38
C ASP A 31 -5.95 -15.41 3.83
N ILE A 32 -6.11 -14.14 4.22
CA ILE A 32 -5.04 -13.28 4.73
C ILE A 32 -5.34 -12.75 6.13
N THR A 33 -6.40 -13.24 6.77
CA THR A 33 -6.92 -12.72 8.05
C THR A 33 -5.87 -12.76 9.16
N SER A 34 -5.00 -13.77 9.16
CA SER A 34 -3.89 -13.89 10.12
C SER A 34 -2.82 -12.80 9.95
N SER A 35 -2.72 -12.19 8.78
CA SER A 35 -1.75 -11.12 8.47
C SER A 35 -2.31 -9.72 8.79
N LEU A 36 -3.58 -9.64 9.20
CA LEU A 36 -4.27 -8.40 9.53
C LEU A 36 -4.56 -8.30 11.03
N PRO A 37 -4.82 -7.09 11.57
CA PRO A 37 -5.30 -6.95 12.93
C PRO A 37 -6.60 -7.75 13.16
N PRO A 38 -6.77 -8.36 14.35
CA PRO A 38 -8.00 -9.11 14.63
C PRO A 38 -9.20 -8.17 14.82
N ARG A 39 -10.41 -8.70 14.58
CA ARG A 39 -11.71 -8.02 14.86
C ARG A 39 -11.87 -6.66 14.18
N ILE A 40 -11.57 -6.61 12.89
CA ILE A 40 -11.80 -5.43 12.05
C ILE A 40 -13.32 -5.30 11.82
N PRO A 41 -13.98 -4.20 12.22
CA PRO A 41 -15.42 -4.03 12.00
C PRO A 41 -15.75 -3.82 10.52
N LEU A 42 -16.78 -4.50 10.02
CA LEU A 42 -17.25 -4.34 8.64
C LEU A 42 -17.68 -2.90 8.37
N LYS A 43 -18.44 -2.30 9.29
CA LYS A 43 -18.95 -0.93 9.14
C LYS A 43 -17.83 0.10 9.05
N LEU A 44 -16.74 -0.10 9.80
CA LEU A 44 -15.55 0.74 9.74
C LEU A 44 -14.92 0.71 8.35
N VAL A 45 -14.68 -0.49 7.86
CA VAL A 45 -14.01 -0.72 6.58
C VAL A 45 -14.83 -0.14 5.43
N LEU A 46 -16.15 -0.40 5.40
CA LEU A 46 -17.04 0.11 4.37
C LEU A 46 -17.27 1.62 4.47
N HIS A 47 -17.15 2.21 5.67
CA HIS A 47 -17.21 3.67 5.83
C HIS A 47 -16.04 4.36 5.15
N PHE A 48 -14.83 3.81 5.32
CA PHE A 48 -13.62 4.42 4.75
C PHE A 48 -13.34 3.99 3.30
N ALA A 49 -13.62 2.74 2.94
CA ALA A 49 -13.41 2.18 1.61
C ALA A 49 -14.72 1.55 1.07
N PRO A 50 -15.69 2.37 0.60
CA PRO A 50 -16.97 1.87 0.11
C PRO A 50 -16.86 0.88 -1.06
N ALA A 51 -15.80 0.99 -1.88
CA ALA A 51 -15.54 0.09 -3.00
C ALA A 51 -15.46 -1.38 -2.59
N LEU A 52 -15.05 -1.67 -1.34
CA LEU A 52 -15.00 -3.02 -0.79
C LEU A 52 -16.36 -3.73 -0.76
N GLN A 53 -17.47 -2.99 -0.81
CA GLN A 53 -18.81 -3.56 -0.84
C GLN A 53 -19.02 -4.53 -2.01
N ARG A 54 -18.30 -4.33 -3.13
CA ARG A 54 -18.35 -5.20 -4.32
C ARG A 54 -17.76 -6.59 -4.07
N TRP A 55 -16.92 -6.74 -3.05
CA TRP A 55 -16.21 -7.97 -2.70
C TRP A 55 -16.70 -8.60 -1.39
N VAL A 56 -17.77 -8.06 -0.80
CA VAL A 56 -18.39 -8.63 0.39
C VAL A 56 -19.05 -9.96 0.01
N LEU A 57 -18.64 -11.03 0.69
CA LEU A 57 -19.25 -12.35 0.55
C LEU A 57 -20.63 -12.38 1.24
N PRO A 58 -21.57 -13.21 0.76
CA PRO A 58 -22.85 -13.39 1.42
C PRO A 58 -22.63 -13.85 2.87
N ALA A 59 -23.53 -13.42 3.76
CA ALA A 59 -23.50 -13.87 5.15
C ALA A 59 -23.54 -15.41 5.20
N PRO A 60 -22.69 -16.05 6.01
CA PRO A 60 -22.62 -17.50 6.02
C PRO A 60 -23.93 -18.09 6.54
N ASP A 61 -24.49 -19.05 5.80
CA ASP A 61 -25.72 -19.73 6.19
C ASP A 61 -25.46 -20.57 7.46
N PRO A 62 -26.11 -20.25 8.60
CA PRO A 62 -25.90 -20.95 9.86
C PRO A 62 -26.18 -22.45 9.79
N THR A 63 -27.04 -22.89 8.85
CA THR A 63 -27.42 -24.30 8.68
C THR A 63 -26.34 -25.10 7.96
N SER A 64 -25.50 -24.43 7.16
CA SER A 64 -24.38 -25.02 6.42
C SER A 64 -23.08 -25.07 7.22
N LEU A 65 -23.01 -24.30 8.32
CA LEU A 65 -21.80 -24.19 9.13
C LEU A 65 -21.67 -25.36 10.13
N PRO A 66 -20.44 -25.81 10.44
CA PRO A 66 -20.19 -26.69 11.57
C PRO A 66 -20.78 -26.11 12.86
N ARG A 67 -21.42 -26.95 13.69
CA ARG A 67 -22.15 -26.50 14.91
C ARG A 67 -21.33 -25.60 15.83
N THR A 68 -20.03 -25.83 15.94
CA THR A 68 -19.09 -25.01 16.74
C THR A 68 -18.95 -23.60 16.16
N VAL A 69 -18.76 -23.48 14.86
CA VAL A 69 -18.64 -22.22 14.12
C VAL A 69 -19.98 -21.47 14.13
N ALA A 70 -21.09 -22.17 13.92
CA ALA A 70 -22.44 -21.60 13.99
C ALA A 70 -22.76 -21.01 15.38
N ARG A 71 -22.34 -21.67 16.47
CA ARG A 71 -22.49 -21.12 17.82
C ARG A 71 -21.60 -19.90 18.05
N GLN A 72 -20.41 -19.87 17.46
CA GLN A 72 -19.51 -18.74 17.56
C GLN A 72 -20.01 -17.54 16.77
N SER A 73 -20.58 -17.74 15.57
CA SER A 73 -21.14 -16.67 14.75
C SER A 73 -22.34 -15.98 15.41
N LEU A 74 -23.11 -16.68 16.24
CA LEU A 74 -24.17 -16.08 17.07
C LEU A 74 -23.64 -15.11 18.13
N ARG A 75 -22.40 -15.32 18.62
CA ARG A 75 -21.78 -14.46 19.64
C ARG A 75 -20.92 -13.35 19.04
N THR A 76 -20.28 -13.64 17.91
CA THR A 76 -19.36 -12.71 17.25
C THR A 76 -19.46 -12.96 15.75
N PRO A 77 -20.39 -12.28 15.05
CA PRO A 77 -20.60 -12.52 13.63
C PRO A 77 -19.41 -12.00 12.82
N TYR A 78 -19.00 -12.80 11.83
CA TYR A 78 -17.98 -12.46 10.85
C TYR A 78 -18.56 -12.49 9.45
N ILE A 79 -18.07 -11.60 8.59
CA ILE A 79 -18.41 -11.50 7.17
C ILE A 79 -17.11 -11.55 6.37
N GLY A 80 -17.10 -12.33 5.29
CA GLY A 80 -15.95 -12.41 4.40
C GLY A 80 -15.90 -11.24 3.42
N ILE A 81 -14.70 -10.75 3.12
CA ILE A 81 -14.42 -9.86 1.99
C ILE A 81 -13.30 -10.50 1.18
N ASP A 82 -13.56 -10.84 -0.07
CA ASP A 82 -12.56 -11.46 -0.96
C ASP A 82 -12.16 -10.51 -2.10
N ILE A 83 -11.07 -9.78 -1.87
CA ILE A 83 -10.62 -8.70 -2.75
C ILE A 83 -10.01 -9.29 -4.03
N GLN A 84 -10.59 -8.95 -5.19
CA GLN A 84 -10.11 -9.40 -6.50
C GLN A 84 -9.18 -8.39 -7.20
N ALA A 85 -8.74 -7.37 -6.47
CA ALA A 85 -7.80 -6.36 -6.96
C ALA A 85 -6.35 -6.81 -6.75
N PRO A 86 -5.39 -6.36 -7.57
CA PRO A 86 -3.97 -6.68 -7.40
C PRO A 86 -3.38 -5.91 -6.21
N ILE A 87 -3.63 -6.43 -5.00
CA ILE A 87 -3.14 -5.85 -3.75
C ILE A 87 -2.36 -6.85 -2.93
N ASP A 88 -1.40 -6.34 -2.16
CA ASP A 88 -0.66 -7.13 -1.19
C ASP A 88 -1.26 -7.02 0.21
N ALA A 89 -1.27 -8.13 0.95
CA ALA A 89 -1.77 -8.19 2.32
C ALA A 89 -1.06 -7.19 3.25
N VAL A 90 0.23 -6.95 3.02
CA VAL A 90 1.03 -5.98 3.79
C VAL A 90 0.47 -4.56 3.60
N GLY A 91 0.33 -4.11 2.34
CA GLY A 91 -0.22 -2.79 2.03
C GLY A 91 -1.63 -2.59 2.60
N LEU A 92 -2.50 -3.60 2.43
CA LEU A 92 -3.83 -3.60 3.02
C LEU A 92 -3.80 -3.48 4.54
N GLY A 93 -2.91 -4.22 5.22
CA GLY A 93 -2.77 -4.18 6.67
C GLY A 93 -2.46 -2.79 7.20
N TRP A 94 -1.56 -2.05 6.55
CA TRP A 94 -1.26 -0.66 6.89
C TRP A 94 -2.46 0.27 6.75
N VAL A 95 -3.23 0.12 5.67
CA VAL A 95 -4.46 0.91 5.45
C VAL A 95 -5.51 0.61 6.51
N ILE A 96 -5.74 -0.68 6.81
CA ILE A 96 -6.71 -1.11 7.83
C ILE A 96 -6.30 -0.63 9.23
N VAL A 97 -5.01 -0.71 9.58
CA VAL A 97 -4.50 -0.18 10.85
C VAL A 97 -4.76 1.31 10.95
N ARG A 98 -4.61 2.06 9.85
CA ARG A 98 -4.93 3.47 9.83
C ARG A 98 -6.42 3.73 10.06
N MET A 99 -7.31 2.96 9.43
CA MET A 99 -8.76 3.06 9.64
C MET A 99 -9.14 2.78 11.09
N LEU A 100 -8.57 1.73 11.69
CA LEU A 100 -8.78 1.39 13.11
C LEU A 100 -8.31 2.52 14.03
N HIS A 101 -7.13 3.08 13.75
CA HIS A 101 -6.62 4.20 14.54
C HIS A 101 -7.58 5.39 14.52
N LEU A 102 -8.13 5.73 13.34
CA LEU A 102 -9.10 6.82 13.21
C LEU A 102 -10.42 6.56 13.94
N SER A 103 -10.78 5.29 14.19
CA SER A 103 -11.95 4.93 15.01
C SER A 103 -11.66 4.84 16.51
N GLY A 104 -10.46 5.23 16.95
CA GLY A 104 -10.01 5.16 18.34
C GLY A 104 -9.52 3.76 18.76
N ARG A 105 -9.37 2.82 17.83
CA ARG A 105 -8.78 1.50 18.08
C ARG A 105 -7.29 1.52 17.73
N LEU A 106 -6.43 1.38 18.73
CA LEU A 106 -4.98 1.39 18.56
C LEU A 106 -4.42 -0.04 18.71
N PRO A 107 -4.07 -0.75 17.62
CA PRO A 107 -3.19 -1.91 17.74
C PRO A 107 -1.83 -1.42 18.28
N LYS A 108 -1.40 -1.89 19.45
CA LYS A 108 -0.21 -1.37 20.16
C LYS A 108 1.11 -1.45 19.37
N GLU A 109 1.17 -2.25 18.31
CA GLU A 109 2.43 -2.75 17.75
C GLU A 109 2.90 -2.06 16.45
N MET A 110 2.06 -1.27 15.76
CA MET A 110 2.42 -0.72 14.43
C MET A 110 2.73 0.79 14.41
N PHE A 111 2.84 1.44 15.57
CA PHE A 111 2.85 2.91 15.68
C PHE A 111 4.18 3.62 15.43
N SER A 112 5.28 2.86 15.34
CA SER A 112 6.65 3.38 15.32
C SER A 112 7.49 2.91 14.14
N LEU A 113 6.93 2.12 13.23
CA LEU A 113 7.66 1.62 12.08
C LEU A 113 7.53 2.60 10.92
N HIS A 114 8.66 2.95 10.30
CA HIS A 114 8.68 3.62 9.01
C HIS A 114 8.64 2.53 7.93
N PRO A 115 7.69 2.56 6.98
CA PRO A 115 7.67 1.59 5.92
C PRO A 115 8.94 1.75 5.05
N ASP A 116 9.53 0.63 4.66
CA ASP A 116 10.56 0.63 3.62
C ASP A 116 9.93 0.98 2.25
N LEU A 117 10.77 1.12 1.22
CA LEU A 117 10.30 1.50 -0.10
C LEU A 117 9.27 0.50 -0.67
N ALA A 118 9.53 -0.80 -0.54
CA ALA A 118 8.64 -1.85 -1.06
C ALA A 118 7.27 -1.83 -0.36
N THR A 119 7.27 -1.71 0.97
CA THR A 119 6.05 -1.56 1.78
C THR A 119 5.33 -0.28 1.41
N SER A 120 6.05 0.83 1.21
CA SER A 120 5.45 2.11 0.82
C SER A 120 4.73 2.02 -0.53
N ILE A 121 5.31 1.31 -1.51
CA ILE A 121 4.67 1.05 -2.81
C ILE A 121 3.46 0.13 -2.63
N ALA A 122 3.56 -0.92 -1.81
CA ALA A 122 2.42 -1.81 -1.52
C ALA A 122 1.25 -1.04 -0.87
N ILE A 123 1.53 -0.10 0.04
CA ILE A 123 0.52 0.79 0.64
C ILE A 123 -0.13 1.67 -0.44
N HIS A 124 0.67 2.29 -1.31
CA HIS A 124 0.17 3.10 -2.42
C HIS A 124 -0.79 2.30 -3.30
N ASN A 125 -0.38 1.11 -3.74
CA ASN A 125 -1.18 0.25 -4.62
C ASN A 125 -2.48 -0.19 -3.93
N ALA A 126 -2.41 -0.60 -2.65
CA ALA A 126 -3.59 -0.93 -1.87
C ALA A 126 -4.55 0.27 -1.74
N TRP A 127 -4.04 1.47 -1.53
CA TRP A 127 -4.85 2.69 -1.41
C TRP A 127 -5.65 2.98 -2.68
N PHE A 128 -5.01 2.92 -3.85
CA PHE A 128 -5.69 3.11 -5.13
C PHE A 128 -6.65 1.98 -5.47
N ALA A 129 -6.28 0.72 -5.19
CA ALA A 129 -7.16 -0.42 -5.40
C ALA A 129 -8.43 -0.39 -4.54
N LEU A 130 -8.37 0.28 -3.38
CA LEU A 130 -9.52 0.55 -2.52
C LEU A 130 -10.30 1.81 -2.92
N GLU A 131 -9.93 2.46 -4.03
CA GLU A 131 -10.53 3.69 -4.55
C GLU A 131 -10.52 4.84 -3.53
N LEU A 132 -9.48 4.91 -2.70
CA LEU A 132 -9.34 5.96 -1.69
C LEU A 132 -8.79 7.26 -2.31
N PRO A 133 -9.16 8.46 -1.79
CA PRO A 133 -8.73 9.75 -2.33
C PRO A 133 -7.20 9.91 -2.32
N CYS A 134 -6.62 10.38 -3.42
CA CYS A 134 -5.16 10.44 -3.60
C CYS A 134 -4.47 11.43 -2.65
N GLU A 135 -5.18 12.45 -2.18
CA GLU A 135 -4.69 13.45 -1.23
C GLU A 135 -4.21 12.81 0.08
N GLY A 136 -4.81 11.66 0.42
CA GLY A 136 -4.44 10.88 1.59
C GLY A 136 -3.05 10.25 1.54
N LEU A 137 -2.43 10.19 0.36
CA LEU A 137 -1.09 9.62 0.15
C LEU A 137 0.04 10.65 0.17
N ARG A 138 -0.26 11.95 0.32
CA ARG A 138 0.75 13.02 0.27
C ARG A 138 1.91 12.79 1.25
N GLY A 139 1.62 12.36 2.48
CA GLY A 139 2.64 12.03 3.47
C GLY A 139 3.52 10.85 3.03
N LEU A 140 2.90 9.79 2.50
CA LEU A 140 3.59 8.62 1.96
C LEU A 140 4.46 8.97 0.75
N HIS A 141 3.97 9.79 -0.18
CA HIS A 141 4.75 10.23 -1.35
C HIS A 141 5.95 11.07 -0.94
N THR A 142 5.77 11.96 0.03
CA THR A 142 6.87 12.75 0.62
C THR A 142 7.91 11.82 1.26
N HIS A 143 7.46 10.79 1.97
CA HIS A 143 8.33 9.77 2.58
C HIS A 143 9.13 9.01 1.52
N ILE A 144 8.47 8.47 0.48
CA ILE A 144 9.13 7.78 -0.64
C ILE A 144 10.17 8.68 -1.31
N TYR A 145 9.80 9.93 -1.62
CA TYR A 145 10.72 10.90 -2.20
C TYR A 145 11.94 11.12 -1.29
N SER A 146 11.71 11.33 0.01
CA SER A 146 12.79 11.55 0.98
C SER A 146 13.71 10.33 1.11
N GLN A 147 13.16 9.12 1.06
CA GLN A 147 13.93 7.88 1.08
C GLN A 147 14.83 7.80 -0.15
N LEU A 148 14.29 8.05 -1.35
CA LEU A 148 15.05 8.02 -2.60
C LEU A 148 16.17 9.07 -2.62
N ILE A 149 15.92 10.27 -2.10
CA ILE A 149 16.94 11.33 -2.14
C ILE A 149 17.96 11.20 -1.01
N TYR A 150 17.57 10.90 0.22
CA TYR A 150 18.46 11.10 1.38
C TYR A 150 18.87 9.83 2.11
N THR A 151 18.07 8.76 2.08
CA THR A 151 18.19 7.70 3.09
C THR A 151 18.54 6.35 2.50
N GLU A 152 17.99 6.00 1.34
CA GLU A 152 18.17 4.67 0.77
C GLU A 152 19.53 4.53 0.06
N PRO A 153 20.14 3.33 0.10
CA PRO A 153 21.22 2.96 -0.81
C PRO A 153 20.77 3.09 -2.28
N PRO A 154 21.72 3.01 -3.22
CA PRO A 154 21.40 3.00 -4.64
C PRO A 154 20.23 2.07 -4.98
N VAL A 155 19.24 2.62 -5.67
CA VAL A 155 18.03 1.91 -6.03
C VAL A 155 18.36 0.73 -6.95
N SER A 156 17.94 -0.47 -6.57
CA SER A 156 18.13 -1.65 -7.40
C SER A 156 17.18 -1.65 -8.59
N ILE A 157 17.56 -2.31 -9.69
CA ILE A 157 16.71 -2.42 -10.89
C ILE A 157 15.31 -2.95 -10.59
N TRP A 158 15.19 -3.92 -9.67
CA TRP A 158 13.91 -4.44 -9.20
C TRP A 158 13.02 -3.34 -8.60
N ARG A 159 13.59 -2.52 -7.70
CA ARG A 159 12.88 -1.39 -7.08
C ARG A 159 12.55 -0.29 -8.10
N MET A 160 13.40 -0.08 -9.10
CA MET A 160 13.13 0.85 -10.20
C MET A 160 11.91 0.41 -11.01
N GLY A 161 11.82 -0.88 -11.33
CA GLY A 161 10.64 -1.47 -11.96
C GLY A 161 9.38 -1.24 -11.13
N MET A 162 9.40 -1.57 -9.84
CA MET A 162 8.26 -1.35 -8.95
C MET A 162 7.80 0.11 -8.89
N LEU A 163 8.75 1.06 -8.83
CA LEU A 163 8.43 2.49 -8.84
C LEU A 163 7.82 2.92 -10.17
N TRP A 164 8.42 2.49 -11.28
CA TRP A 164 7.96 2.80 -12.63
C TRP A 164 6.54 2.31 -12.89
N ASP A 165 6.20 1.13 -12.38
CA ASP A 165 4.88 0.55 -12.56
C ASP A 165 3.82 1.19 -11.64
N ALA A 166 4.24 1.75 -10.50
CA ALA A 166 3.34 2.37 -9.51
C ALA A 166 3.08 3.86 -9.75
N PHE A 167 4.03 4.60 -10.34
CA PHE A 167 3.97 6.05 -10.46
C PHE A 167 4.00 6.53 -11.91
N PRO A 168 3.28 7.64 -12.24
CA PRO A 168 3.39 8.28 -13.55
C PRO A 168 4.85 8.65 -13.88
N ALA A 169 5.23 8.49 -15.14
CA ALA A 169 6.59 8.71 -15.61
C ALA A 169 7.10 10.16 -15.39
N ASP A 170 6.20 11.14 -15.32
CA ASP A 170 6.48 12.56 -15.09
C ASP A 170 6.48 12.95 -13.60
N SER A 171 6.18 12.02 -12.69
CA SER A 171 6.10 12.29 -11.26
C SER A 171 7.46 12.59 -10.63
N GLU A 172 7.46 13.38 -9.56
CA GLU A 172 8.66 13.73 -8.79
C GLU A 172 9.33 12.50 -8.16
N ILE A 173 8.57 11.43 -7.88
CA ILE A 173 9.11 10.17 -7.37
C ILE A 173 9.95 9.45 -8.43
N ILE A 174 9.48 9.41 -9.68
CA ILE A 174 10.22 8.81 -10.80
C ILE A 174 11.49 9.62 -11.11
N LYS A 175 11.42 10.95 -11.04
CA LYS A 175 12.61 11.81 -11.15
C LYS A 175 13.59 11.54 -10.02
N ALA A 176 13.12 11.45 -8.77
CA ALA A 176 13.95 11.15 -7.61
C ALA A 176 14.64 9.78 -7.71
N MET A 177 13.94 8.77 -8.23
CA MET A 177 14.51 7.46 -8.54
C MET A 177 15.68 7.56 -9.53
N GLY A 178 15.49 8.30 -10.63
CA GLY A 178 16.54 8.49 -11.62
C GLY A 178 17.74 9.26 -11.08
N LEU A 179 17.51 10.31 -10.26
CA LEU A 179 18.58 11.04 -9.57
C LEU A 179 19.35 10.16 -8.58
N ASN A 180 18.65 9.30 -7.82
CA ASN A 180 19.28 8.33 -6.94
C ASN A 180 20.20 7.38 -7.72
N PHE A 181 19.74 6.87 -8.88
CA PHE A 181 20.58 6.07 -9.76
C PHE A 181 21.82 6.82 -10.24
N ILE A 182 21.67 8.04 -10.77
CA ILE A 182 22.79 8.83 -11.27
C ILE A 182 23.83 9.06 -10.16
N ARG A 183 23.39 9.45 -8.96
CA ARG A 183 24.28 9.62 -7.81
C ARG A 183 25.03 8.34 -7.47
N GLY A 184 24.33 7.21 -7.34
CA GLY A 184 24.96 5.93 -7.05
C GLY A 184 25.94 5.49 -8.14
N HIS A 185 25.65 5.79 -9.41
CA HIS A 185 26.54 5.49 -10.54
C HIS A 185 27.81 6.33 -10.51
N VAL A 186 27.70 7.64 -10.29
CA VAL A 186 28.84 8.56 -10.16
C VAL A 186 29.72 8.19 -8.96
N ASN A 187 29.12 7.79 -7.85
CA ASN A 187 29.83 7.34 -6.64
C ASN A 187 30.40 5.92 -6.75
N MET A 188 30.25 5.23 -7.90
CA MET A 188 30.68 3.84 -8.10
C MET A 188 30.05 2.85 -7.09
N GLU A 189 28.82 3.12 -6.64
CA GLU A 189 28.09 2.28 -5.68
C GLU A 189 27.39 1.09 -6.35
N TYR A 190 27.41 1.03 -7.69
CA TYR A 190 26.96 -0.12 -8.49
C TYR A 190 28.16 -0.90 -9.05
N SER A 191 28.04 -2.22 -9.12
CA SER A 191 28.94 -3.01 -9.96
C SER A 191 28.77 -2.67 -11.45
N ALA A 192 29.79 -2.98 -12.26
CA ALA A 192 29.74 -2.76 -13.70
C ALA A 192 28.56 -3.49 -14.37
N SER A 193 28.27 -4.73 -13.95
CA SER A 193 27.13 -5.50 -14.46
C SER A 193 25.79 -4.87 -14.10
N GLN A 194 25.62 -4.41 -12.86
CA GLN A 194 24.39 -3.72 -12.42
C GLN A 194 24.20 -2.40 -13.17
N SER A 195 25.26 -1.63 -13.38
CA SER A 195 25.19 -0.37 -14.13
C SER A 195 24.74 -0.62 -15.57
N LEU A 196 25.31 -1.61 -16.25
CA LEU A 196 24.93 -1.96 -17.63
C LEU A 196 23.47 -2.43 -17.70
N GLU A 197 23.02 -3.22 -16.74
CA GLU A 197 21.63 -3.70 -16.66
C GLU A 197 20.64 -2.54 -16.51
N ILE A 198 20.93 -1.60 -15.60
CA ILE A 198 20.06 -0.44 -15.37
C ILE A 198 20.07 0.51 -16.58
N ILE A 199 21.22 0.72 -17.21
CA ILE A 199 21.31 1.52 -18.45
C ILE A 199 20.49 0.88 -19.57
N ALA A 200 20.61 -0.44 -19.76
CA ALA A 200 19.80 -1.18 -20.73
C ALA A 200 18.31 -1.07 -20.42
N TRP A 201 17.92 -1.10 -19.14
CA TRP A 201 16.54 -0.88 -18.72
C TRP A 201 16.04 0.52 -19.07
N PHE A 202 16.82 1.58 -18.85
CA PHE A 202 16.45 2.93 -19.29
C PHE A 202 16.30 3.05 -20.81
N GLN A 203 17.10 2.31 -21.58
CA GLN A 203 17.04 2.30 -23.03
C GLN A 203 15.94 1.42 -23.61
N SER A 204 15.26 0.62 -22.78
CA SER A 204 14.29 -0.39 -23.24
C SER A 204 12.99 0.18 -23.82
N THR A 205 12.59 1.40 -23.41
CA THR A 205 11.40 2.07 -23.95
C THR A 205 11.67 3.55 -24.22
N PRO A 206 10.95 4.19 -25.16
CA PRO A 206 11.10 5.62 -25.44
C PRO A 206 10.89 6.51 -24.21
N GLU A 207 9.93 6.18 -23.35
CA GLU A 207 9.57 6.96 -22.16
C GLU A 207 10.67 6.91 -21.11
N ARG A 208 11.22 5.72 -20.84
CA ARG A 208 12.34 5.53 -19.92
C ARG A 208 13.59 6.24 -20.42
N TYR A 209 13.83 6.17 -21.73
CA TYR A 209 14.96 6.83 -22.37
C TYR A 209 14.83 8.36 -22.30
N ALA A 210 13.62 8.89 -22.51
CA ALA A 210 13.34 10.31 -22.38
C ALA A 210 13.59 10.82 -20.95
N LEU A 211 13.16 10.07 -19.92
CA LEU A 211 13.48 10.40 -18.53
C LEU A 211 14.99 10.44 -18.34
N PHE A 212 15.71 9.37 -18.71
CA PHE A 212 17.15 9.28 -18.52
C PHE A 212 17.90 10.46 -19.15
N ASN A 213 17.52 10.82 -20.40
CA ASN A 213 18.08 11.99 -21.07
C ASN A 213 17.77 13.30 -20.36
N SER A 214 16.54 13.48 -19.87
CA SER A 214 16.14 14.71 -19.16
C SER A 214 16.97 14.95 -17.90
N LEU A 215 17.31 13.87 -17.19
CA LEU A 215 18.11 13.93 -15.97
C LEU A 215 19.59 14.22 -16.25
N ARG A 216 20.11 13.78 -17.40
CA ARG A 216 21.48 14.06 -17.82
C ARG A 216 21.75 15.57 -17.97
N TYR A 217 20.75 16.34 -18.38
CA TYR A 217 20.86 17.81 -18.52
C TYR A 217 20.62 18.58 -17.20
N ALA A 218 20.17 17.89 -16.15
CA ALA A 218 19.84 18.51 -14.85
C ALA A 218 21.00 18.49 -13.85
N MET A 219 22.10 17.79 -14.16
CA MET A 219 23.30 17.72 -13.32
C MET A 219 24.34 18.75 -13.82
N PRO A 220 24.87 19.64 -12.96
CA PRO A 220 26.03 20.46 -13.30
C PRO A 220 27.25 19.56 -13.53
N ASP A 221 28.13 19.97 -14.45
CA ASP A 221 29.43 19.33 -14.72
C ASP A 221 30.32 19.19 -13.46
#